data_AF-A0A1Y2GZW0-F1
#
_entry.id   AF-A0A1Y2GZW0-F1
#
_cell.length_a   1.000
_cell.length_b   1.000
_cell.length_c   1.000
_cell.angle_alpha   90.00
_cell.angle_beta   90.00
_cell.angle_gamma   90.00
#
_symmetry.space_group_name_H-M   'P 1'
#
loop_
_entity.id
_entity.type
_entity.pdbx_description
1 polymer ?
#
loop_
_entity_poly.entity_id
_entity_poly.type
_entity_poly.pdbx_seq_one_letter_code
_entity_poly.pdbx_strand_id
1 'polypeptide(L)'
;MTTPRAVERSLSELNLLGPDGWPAWTQVLQKSYKTNYGRSEDPVYLHLASKTRLGAVTLLAVQFLDFLQEDGRYVMFQMSITDQNLLSTIQSNQVGQLAWQMPKSREYFHLTGKFYICSAPRQVTRYSPPVLPHISGTAEDLATQRQVSNQFWEAKRVEQWRKLPPKIRASYTWPMSGSTPKAPSTSFQCLAMEDLTQQEAVGRNNNRDSLMSQDGTPYPMSSPSSPSSVTSFRSRWNSFAGGATSPTTDEAPAPLSPISAKIRNDNPAKILHDIALDNFCLLLFKPLDIVHFESSPLPPKRTIYTVDAAGQWVVTEANP
;
A
#
# COMPACT_ATOMS: atom_id res chain seq x y z
N MET A 1 51.99 -21.18 -9.90
CA MET A 1 50.89 -20.58 -9.12
C MET A 1 50.42 -19.34 -9.87
N THR A 2 49.38 -19.49 -10.68
CA THR A 2 48.79 -18.43 -11.50
C THR A 2 47.74 -17.72 -10.66
N THR A 3 48.00 -16.46 -10.32
CA THR A 3 47.03 -15.57 -9.67
C THR A 3 45.83 -15.38 -10.60
N PRO A 4 44.59 -15.57 -10.13
CA PRO A 4 43.41 -15.28 -10.95
C PRO A 4 43.42 -13.79 -11.27
N ARG A 5 43.57 -13.49 -12.55
CA ARG A 5 43.48 -12.14 -13.10
C ARG A 5 42.01 -11.76 -13.02
N ALA A 6 41.63 -11.08 -11.94
CA ALA A 6 40.31 -10.45 -11.85
C ALA A 6 40.14 -9.58 -13.08
N VAL A 7 39.16 -9.91 -13.91
CA VAL A 7 38.82 -9.11 -15.08
C VAL A 7 38.19 -7.84 -14.53
N GLU A 8 39.02 -6.82 -14.28
CA GLU A 8 38.57 -5.44 -14.13
C GLU A 8 37.93 -5.03 -15.46
N ARG A 9 36.64 -5.35 -15.63
CA ARG A 9 35.81 -4.59 -16.55
C ARG A 9 35.82 -3.16 -16.05
N SER A 10 36.17 -2.19 -16.91
CA SER A 10 36.29 -0.81 -16.47
C SER A 10 34.94 -0.33 -15.93
N LEU A 11 34.98 0.19 -14.70
CA LEU A 11 33.82 0.73 -13.97
C LEU A 11 33.12 1.87 -14.72
N SER A 12 33.71 2.41 -15.79
CA SER A 12 33.10 3.41 -16.66
C SER A 12 32.00 2.85 -17.58
N GLU A 13 31.88 1.53 -17.77
CA GLU A 13 30.73 0.92 -18.47
C GLU A 13 29.55 0.59 -17.54
N LEU A 14 29.79 0.55 -16.23
CA LEU A 14 28.74 0.51 -15.22
C LEU A 14 28.29 1.94 -14.96
N ASN A 15 27.39 2.46 -15.81
CA ASN A 15 26.65 3.69 -15.51
C ASN A 15 25.94 3.54 -14.16
N LEU A 16 26.63 3.90 -13.06
CA LEU A 16 26.15 3.79 -11.68
C LEU A 16 24.90 4.65 -11.45
N LEU A 17 24.78 5.69 -12.29
CA LEU A 17 23.59 6.50 -12.46
C LEU A 17 22.98 6.18 -13.83
N GLY A 18 21.69 5.84 -13.85
CA GLY A 18 20.93 5.78 -15.08
C GLY A 18 20.84 7.14 -15.78
N PRO A 19 20.33 7.21 -17.02
CA PRO A 19 20.10 8.46 -17.77
C PRO A 19 19.49 9.61 -16.96
N ASP A 20 18.66 9.29 -15.95
CA ASP A 20 17.93 10.26 -15.13
C ASP A 20 18.62 10.58 -13.79
N GLY A 21 19.88 10.15 -13.59
CA GLY A 21 20.59 10.30 -12.32
C GLY A 21 20.13 9.33 -11.22
N TRP A 22 19.34 8.31 -11.58
CA TRP A 22 18.81 7.31 -10.64
C TRP A 22 19.83 6.20 -10.38
N PRO A 23 19.76 5.53 -9.22
CA PRO A 23 20.61 4.36 -8.97
C PRO A 23 20.39 3.28 -10.04
N ALA A 24 21.47 2.65 -10.51
CA ALA A 24 21.41 1.60 -11.53
C ALA A 24 20.45 0.45 -11.18
N TRP A 25 20.32 0.10 -9.90
CA TRP A 25 19.41 -0.96 -9.44
C TRP A 25 17.95 -0.66 -9.73
N THR A 26 17.54 0.61 -9.76
CA THR A 26 16.14 1.01 -9.97
C THR A 26 15.67 0.53 -11.34
N GLN A 27 16.50 0.71 -12.37
CA GLN A 27 16.17 0.33 -13.74
C GLN A 27 16.13 -1.19 -13.90
N VAL A 28 17.09 -1.89 -13.28
CA VAL A 28 17.11 -3.36 -13.26
C VAL A 28 15.85 -3.90 -12.60
N LEU A 29 15.46 -3.36 -11.44
CA LEU A 29 14.27 -3.77 -10.71
C LEU A 29 12.98 -3.45 -11.48
N GLN A 30 12.87 -2.27 -12.08
CA GLN A 30 11.71 -1.88 -12.92
C GLN A 30 11.56 -2.77 -14.16
N LYS A 31 12.66 -3.09 -14.84
CA LYS A 31 12.67 -4.02 -15.98
C LYS A 31 12.22 -5.42 -15.55
N SER A 32 12.74 -5.89 -14.41
CA SER A 32 12.38 -7.19 -13.83
C SER A 32 10.89 -7.22 -13.47
N TYR A 33 10.40 -6.18 -12.79
CA TYR A 33 8.99 -6.00 -12.46
C TYR A 33 8.09 -6.03 -13.71
N LYS A 34 8.41 -5.23 -14.74
CA LYS A 34 7.62 -5.18 -15.98
C LYS A 34 7.56 -6.54 -16.69
N THR A 35 8.67 -7.29 -16.69
CA THR A 35 8.73 -8.63 -17.27
C THR A 35 7.85 -9.62 -16.52
N ASN A 36 7.81 -9.53 -15.19
CA ASN A 36 7.11 -10.47 -14.33
C ASN A 36 5.62 -10.14 -14.20
N TYR A 37 5.30 -8.87 -13.93
CA TYR A 37 3.99 -8.42 -13.49
C TYR A 37 3.34 -7.40 -14.45
N GLY A 38 4.03 -6.88 -15.46
CA GLY A 38 3.51 -5.78 -16.31
C GLY A 38 2.28 -6.10 -17.17
N ARG A 39 1.79 -7.35 -17.17
CA ARG A 39 0.53 -7.76 -17.81
C ARG A 39 -0.51 -8.27 -16.81
N SER A 40 -0.16 -8.38 -15.53
CA SER A 40 -1.09 -8.83 -14.50
C SER A 40 -1.74 -7.64 -13.83
N GLU A 41 -3.04 -7.75 -13.56
CA GLU A 41 -3.78 -6.83 -12.70
C GLU A 41 -3.72 -7.27 -11.22
N ASP A 42 -3.14 -8.45 -10.95
CA ASP A 42 -3.06 -8.99 -9.61
C ASP A 42 -2.14 -8.13 -8.71
N PRO A 43 -2.54 -7.90 -7.45
CA PRO A 43 -1.71 -7.21 -6.48
C PRO A 43 -0.42 -7.99 -6.23
N VAL A 44 0.71 -7.27 -6.24
CA VAL A 44 2.03 -7.85 -5.99
C VAL A 44 2.39 -7.69 -4.52
N TYR A 45 2.72 -8.80 -3.86
CA TYR A 45 3.12 -8.81 -2.46
C TYR A 45 4.60 -9.15 -2.30
N LEU A 46 5.26 -8.48 -1.36
CA LEU A 46 6.63 -8.73 -0.94
C LEU A 46 6.63 -9.17 0.52
N HIS A 47 7.66 -9.92 0.91
CA HIS A 47 7.87 -10.30 2.30
C HIS A 47 8.76 -9.27 2.99
N LEU A 48 8.25 -8.64 4.04
CA LEU A 48 8.96 -7.74 4.92
C LEU A 48 9.41 -8.49 6.18
N ALA A 49 10.72 -8.58 6.37
CA ALA A 49 11.33 -8.98 7.62
C ALA A 49 11.79 -7.74 8.40
N SER A 50 11.38 -7.61 9.66
CA SER A 50 11.83 -6.53 10.55
C SER A 50 12.04 -7.03 11.98
N LYS A 51 12.92 -6.35 12.71
CA LYS A 51 13.20 -6.62 14.12
C LYS A 51 12.38 -5.70 15.00
N THR A 52 11.64 -6.26 15.93
CA THR A 52 10.96 -5.52 17.00
C THR A 52 11.98 -4.90 17.97
N ARG A 53 11.53 -3.98 18.83
CA ARG A 53 12.36 -3.40 19.91
C ARG A 53 12.95 -4.45 20.86
N LEU A 54 12.29 -5.60 21.00
CA LEU A 54 12.76 -6.72 21.83
C LEU A 54 13.74 -7.65 21.09
N GLY A 55 14.08 -7.34 19.83
CA GLY A 55 14.96 -8.16 18.99
C GLY A 55 14.28 -9.32 18.28
N ALA A 56 13.01 -9.61 18.58
CA ALA A 56 12.24 -10.64 17.87
C ALA A 56 12.02 -10.24 16.40
N VAL A 57 12.19 -11.20 15.50
CA VAL A 57 11.97 -11.00 14.05
C VAL A 57 10.49 -11.23 13.73
N THR A 58 9.92 -10.32 12.96
CA THR A 58 8.57 -10.39 12.42
C THR A 58 8.64 -10.51 10.90
N LEU A 59 7.76 -11.32 10.33
CA LEU A 59 7.61 -11.49 8.88
C LEU A 59 6.19 -11.09 8.49
N LEU A 60 6.07 -10.09 7.62
CA LEU A 60 4.81 -9.53 7.16
C LEU A 60 4.77 -9.53 5.64
N ALA A 61 3.57 -9.55 5.04
CA ALA A 61 3.40 -9.32 3.62
C ALA A 61 3.02 -7.85 3.40
N VAL A 62 3.71 -7.16 2.50
CA VAL A 62 3.40 -5.78 2.12
C VAL A 62 3.06 -5.72 0.64
N GLN A 63 2.02 -4.97 0.30
CA GLN A 63 1.56 -4.85 -1.08
C GLN A 63 2.34 -3.73 -1.78
N PHE A 64 3.08 -4.11 -2.84
CA PHE A 64 3.73 -3.17 -3.74
C PHE A 64 2.66 -2.34 -4.45
N LEU A 65 2.90 -1.03 -4.52
CA LEU A 65 2.01 -0.09 -5.15
C LEU A 65 2.61 0.40 -6.47
N ASP A 66 3.73 1.09 -6.42
CA ASP A 66 4.40 1.64 -7.61
C ASP A 66 5.85 2.09 -7.29
N PHE A 67 6.60 2.42 -8.33
CA PHE A 67 7.87 3.15 -8.22
C PHE A 67 7.60 4.67 -8.19
N LEU A 68 8.39 5.42 -7.42
CA LEU A 68 8.28 6.87 -7.44
C LEU A 68 8.96 7.44 -8.69
N GLN A 69 8.18 8.09 -9.55
CA GLN A 69 8.66 8.60 -10.85
C GLN A 69 9.55 9.84 -10.72
N GLU A 70 9.38 10.62 -9.65
CA GLU A 70 10.20 11.82 -9.40
C GLU A 70 11.56 11.48 -8.76
N ASP A 71 11.67 10.34 -8.08
CA ASP A 71 12.88 9.92 -7.39
C ASP A 71 12.97 8.39 -7.33
N GLY A 72 13.78 7.82 -8.23
CA GLY A 72 13.99 6.38 -8.35
C GLY A 72 14.61 5.69 -7.13
N ARG A 73 14.96 6.44 -6.07
CA ARG A 73 15.46 5.89 -4.81
C ARG A 73 14.37 5.37 -3.89
N TYR A 74 13.09 5.62 -4.19
CA TYR A 74 11.97 5.20 -3.34
C TYR A 74 11.05 4.21 -4.05
N VAL A 75 10.56 3.25 -3.27
CA VAL A 75 9.53 2.29 -3.65
C VAL A 75 8.31 2.52 -2.79
N MET A 76 7.12 2.51 -3.39
CA MET A 76 5.86 2.80 -2.71
C MET A 76 5.07 1.53 -2.42
N PHE A 77 4.50 1.47 -1.23
CA PHE A 77 3.68 0.38 -0.73
C PHE A 77 2.36 0.91 -0.19
N GLN A 78 1.35 0.05 -0.27
CA GLN A 78 0.05 0.31 0.30
C GLN A 78 0.07 0.02 1.81
N MET A 79 -0.46 0.93 2.63
CA MET A 79 -0.59 0.74 4.07
C MET A 79 -1.91 1.33 4.58
N SER A 80 -2.47 0.73 5.63
CA SER A 80 -3.56 1.32 6.41
C SER A 80 -3.04 1.72 7.78
N ILE A 81 -3.46 2.87 8.30
CA ILE A 81 -3.15 3.26 9.68
C ILE A 81 -3.79 2.30 10.70
N THR A 82 -4.86 1.60 10.30
CA THR A 82 -5.56 0.64 11.16
C THR A 82 -4.83 -0.69 11.28
N ASP A 83 -3.86 -0.98 10.40
CA ASP A 83 -3.02 -2.18 10.48
C ASP A 83 -1.95 -2.00 11.57
N GLN A 84 -2.31 -2.37 12.79
CA GLN A 84 -1.42 -2.24 13.94
C GLN A 84 -0.20 -3.16 13.87
N ASN A 85 -0.26 -4.29 13.16
CA ASN A 85 0.88 -5.20 13.06
C ASN A 85 2.00 -4.59 12.21
N LEU A 86 1.64 -4.09 11.04
CA LEU A 86 2.59 -3.41 10.16
C LEU A 86 3.03 -2.07 10.76
N LEU A 87 2.08 -1.28 11.28
CA LEU A 87 2.38 0.00 11.89
C LEU A 87 3.32 -0.18 13.09
N SER A 88 2.98 -1.00 14.08
CA SER A 88 3.85 -1.19 15.26
C SER A 88 5.23 -1.72 14.89
N THR A 89 5.33 -2.62 13.91
CA THR A 89 6.60 -3.13 13.41
C THR A 89 7.48 -2.00 12.89
N ILE A 90 6.97 -1.16 11.98
CA ILE A 90 7.71 -0.02 11.40
C ILE A 90 8.02 1.05 12.45
N GLN A 91 7.09 1.30 13.38
CA GLN A 91 7.31 2.25 14.48
C GLN A 91 8.37 1.76 15.48
N SER A 92 8.48 0.44 15.64
CA SER A 92 9.49 -0.17 16.51
C SER A 92 10.88 -0.05 15.90
N ASN A 93 10.98 -0.26 14.58
CA ASN A 93 12.22 -0.16 13.80
C ASN A 93 11.89 0.18 12.34
N GLN A 94 12.36 1.34 11.88
CA GLN A 94 12.16 1.78 10.50
C GLN A 94 13.03 1.00 9.51
N VAL A 95 14.08 0.33 9.97
CA VAL A 95 14.94 -0.47 9.11
C VAL A 95 14.34 -1.86 8.94
N GLY A 96 14.08 -2.24 7.69
CA GLY A 96 13.56 -3.55 7.35
C GLY A 96 14.23 -4.14 6.12
N GLN A 97 13.96 -5.42 5.89
CA GLN A 97 14.44 -6.17 4.75
C GLN A 97 13.25 -6.67 3.94
N LEU A 98 13.23 -6.36 2.64
CA LEU A 98 12.24 -6.85 1.70
C LEU A 98 12.85 -7.98 0.87
N ALA A 99 12.13 -9.09 0.76
CA ALA A 99 12.43 -10.16 -0.17
C ALA A 99 11.40 -10.13 -1.31
N TRP A 100 11.88 -9.93 -2.54
CA TRP A 100 11.05 -9.88 -3.74
C TRP A 100 11.51 -10.93 -4.74
N GLN A 101 10.65 -11.91 -4.98
CA GLN A 101 10.86 -12.93 -6.00
C GLN A 101 10.25 -12.49 -7.34
N MET A 102 10.97 -12.79 -8.41
CA MET A 102 10.56 -12.57 -9.80
C MET A 102 10.41 -13.93 -10.50
N PRO A 103 9.22 -14.55 -10.50
CA PRO A 103 9.06 -15.95 -10.92
C PRO A 103 9.40 -16.22 -12.40
N LYS A 104 9.04 -15.32 -13.31
CA LYS A 104 9.25 -15.49 -14.76
C LYS A 104 10.71 -15.35 -15.17
N SER A 105 11.41 -14.38 -14.58
CA SER A 105 12.84 -14.16 -14.86
C SER A 105 13.77 -14.97 -13.95
N ARG A 106 13.22 -15.64 -12.92
CA ARG A 106 13.98 -16.41 -11.91
C ARG A 106 15.01 -15.55 -11.17
N GLU A 107 14.62 -14.32 -10.85
CA GLU A 107 15.45 -13.38 -10.12
C GLU A 107 14.93 -13.21 -8.68
N TYR A 108 15.83 -12.85 -7.78
CA TYR A 108 15.53 -12.56 -6.39
C TYR A 108 16.19 -11.25 -6.00
N PHE A 109 15.43 -10.38 -5.35
CA PHE A 109 15.93 -9.13 -4.79
C PHE A 109 15.75 -9.15 -3.28
N HIS A 110 16.85 -8.96 -2.56
CA HIS A 110 16.85 -8.69 -1.12
C HIS A 110 17.21 -7.22 -0.93
N LEU A 111 16.25 -6.41 -0.50
CA LEU A 111 16.45 -4.98 -0.29
C LEU A 111 16.48 -4.70 1.19
N THR A 112 17.59 -4.16 1.70
CA THR A 112 17.69 -3.63 3.07
C THR A 112 17.55 -2.13 3.01
N GLY A 113 16.66 -1.54 3.82
CA GLY A 113 16.36 -0.12 3.71
C GLY A 113 15.53 0.45 4.85
N LYS A 114 15.14 1.72 4.70
CA LYS A 114 14.36 2.47 5.70
C LYS A 114 12.94 2.74 5.20
N PHE A 115 11.97 2.57 6.09
CA PHE A 115 10.57 2.90 5.86
C PHE A 115 10.20 4.30 6.36
N TYR A 116 9.30 4.95 5.62
CA TYR A 116 8.68 6.22 5.99
C TYR A 116 7.18 6.13 5.78
N ILE A 117 6.40 6.80 6.62
CA ILE A 117 4.94 6.78 6.56
C ILE A 117 4.45 8.16 6.13
N CYS A 118 3.63 8.21 5.10
CA CYS A 118 2.88 9.40 4.71
C CYS A 118 1.41 9.18 5.01
N SER A 119 1.00 9.59 6.21
CA SER A 119 -0.39 9.58 6.67
C SER A 119 -1.15 10.83 6.21
N ALA A 120 -2.47 10.81 6.35
CA ALA A 120 -3.29 12.00 6.14
C ALA A 120 -2.84 13.15 7.07
N PRO A 121 -2.96 14.43 6.66
CA PRO A 121 -2.48 15.57 7.46
C PRO A 121 -3.18 15.71 8.81
N ARG A 122 -4.42 15.20 8.91
CA ARG A 122 -5.20 15.16 10.15
C ARG A 122 -4.65 14.15 11.16
N GLN A 123 -3.89 13.16 10.69
CA GLN A 123 -3.29 12.13 11.52
C GLN A 123 -1.86 12.54 11.86
N VAL A 124 -1.66 12.96 13.10
CA VAL A 124 -0.33 13.26 13.62
C VAL A 124 0.42 11.94 13.85
N THR A 125 1.35 11.63 12.96
CA THR A 125 2.28 10.51 13.14
C THR A 125 3.64 11.05 13.58
N ARG A 126 4.36 10.29 14.41
CA ARG A 126 5.73 10.66 14.86
C ARG A 126 6.78 10.50 13.75
N TYR A 127 6.38 9.97 12.60
CA TYR A 127 7.28 9.58 11.52
C TYR A 127 6.96 10.45 10.33
N SER A 128 7.67 11.57 10.24
CA SER A 128 7.50 12.48 9.11
C SER A 128 7.92 11.78 7.81
N PRO A 129 7.25 12.10 6.68
CA PRO A 129 7.73 11.75 5.36
C PRO A 129 9.18 12.20 5.14
N PRO A 130 9.92 11.57 4.22
CA PRO A 130 11.29 11.95 3.94
C PRO A 130 11.30 13.34 3.29
N VAL A 131 12.27 14.16 3.69
CA VAL A 131 12.50 15.47 3.05
C VAL A 131 13.17 15.23 1.70
N LEU A 132 12.61 15.78 0.62
CA LEU A 132 13.14 15.63 -0.73
C LEU A 132 13.95 16.88 -1.12
N PRO A 133 15.30 16.80 -1.19
CA PRO A 133 16.14 17.98 -1.40
C PRO A 133 15.92 18.65 -2.77
N HIS A 134 15.60 17.86 -3.80
CA HIS A 134 15.45 18.37 -5.17
C HIS A 134 14.14 19.12 -5.38
N ILE A 135 13.10 18.86 -4.57
CA ILE A 135 11.79 19.51 -4.70
C ILE A 135 11.77 20.87 -4.01
N SER A 136 12.55 21.03 -2.94
CA SER A 136 12.55 22.25 -2.13
C SER A 136 13.26 23.45 -2.76
N GLY A 137 13.93 23.27 -3.91
CA GLY A 137 14.67 24.35 -4.57
C GLY A 137 15.72 25.01 -3.65
N THR A 138 15.92 26.32 -3.82
CA THR A 138 16.83 27.17 -3.02
C THR A 138 16.24 27.59 -1.67
N ALA A 139 15.24 26.89 -1.14
CA ALA A 139 14.69 27.22 0.17
C ALA A 139 15.79 27.08 1.24
N GLU A 140 16.25 28.22 1.78
CA GLU A 140 17.29 28.25 2.80
C GLU A 140 16.78 27.74 4.17
N ASP A 141 15.47 27.81 4.40
CA ASP A 141 14.84 27.41 5.66
C ASP A 141 14.30 25.97 5.65
N LEU A 142 14.71 25.20 6.66
CA LEU A 142 14.33 23.81 6.88
C LEU A 142 12.82 23.64 7.13
N ALA A 143 12.16 24.61 7.78
CA ALA A 143 10.73 24.52 8.05
C ALA A 143 9.92 24.63 6.74
N THR A 144 10.30 25.58 5.89
CA THR A 144 9.74 25.73 4.53
C THR A 144 9.96 24.48 3.69
N GLN A 145 11.18 23.92 3.70
CA GLN A 145 11.50 22.67 3.00
C GLN A 145 10.64 21.48 3.47
N ARG A 146 10.40 21.35 4.79
CA ARG A 146 9.52 20.32 5.33
C ARG A 146 8.07 20.51 4.90
N GLN A 147 7.56 21.74 4.90
CA GLN A 147 6.20 22.03 4.47
C GLN A 147 6.00 21.66 2.98
N VAL A 148 6.92 22.05 2.11
CA VAL A 148 6.88 21.70 0.68
C VAL A 148 6.93 20.18 0.49
N SER A 149 7.81 19.49 1.24
CA SER A 149 7.89 18.02 1.20
C SER A 149 6.57 17.37 1.66
N ASN A 150 5.96 17.86 2.73
CA ASN A 150 4.68 17.33 3.23
C ASN A 150 3.55 17.52 2.21
N GLN A 151 3.48 18.68 1.56
CA GLN A 151 2.49 18.93 0.50
C GLN A 151 2.70 18.00 -0.70
N PHE A 152 3.95 17.77 -1.10
CA PHE A 152 4.27 16.80 -2.15
C PHE A 152 3.80 15.38 -1.80
N TRP A 153 4.11 14.91 -0.59
CA TRP A 153 3.73 13.55 -0.17
C TRP A 153 2.22 13.40 -0.01
N GLU A 154 1.53 14.44 0.46
CA GLU A 154 0.07 14.43 0.51
C GLU A 154 -0.54 14.38 -0.90
N ALA A 155 -0.01 15.16 -1.84
CA ALA A 155 -0.45 15.11 -3.23
C ALA A 155 -0.24 13.70 -3.83
N LYS A 156 0.92 13.08 -3.57
CA LYS A 156 1.22 11.71 -4.00
C LYS A 156 0.31 10.67 -3.37
N ARG A 157 0.00 10.80 -2.08
CA ARG A 157 -0.94 9.92 -1.38
C ARG A 157 -2.34 10.02 -2.01
N VAL A 158 -2.85 11.23 -2.25
CA VAL A 158 -4.15 11.44 -2.89
C VAL A 158 -4.16 10.95 -4.35
N GLU A 159 -3.07 11.14 -5.09
CA GLU A 159 -2.90 10.60 -6.45
C GLU A 159 -3.05 9.07 -6.45
N GLN A 160 -2.32 8.40 -5.55
CA GLN A 160 -2.38 6.94 -5.42
C GLN A 160 -3.75 6.44 -4.94
N TRP A 161 -4.38 7.12 -4.00
CA TRP A 161 -5.75 6.81 -3.56
C TRP A 161 -6.76 6.79 -4.72
N ARG A 162 -6.64 7.77 -5.63
CA ARG A 162 -7.51 7.84 -6.82
C ARG A 162 -7.31 6.68 -7.79
N LYS A 163 -6.07 6.17 -7.90
CA LYS A 163 -5.74 5.00 -8.75
C LYS A 163 -6.29 3.69 -8.18
N LEU A 164 -6.53 3.60 -6.87
CA LEU A 164 -7.03 2.36 -6.26
C LEU A 164 -8.47 2.03 -6.71
N PRO A 165 -8.79 0.75 -6.97
CA PRO A 165 -10.16 0.33 -7.22
C PRO A 165 -11.09 0.67 -6.05
N PRO A 166 -12.36 1.01 -6.28
CA PRO A 166 -13.33 1.34 -5.24
C PRO A 166 -13.45 0.25 -4.16
N LYS A 167 -13.38 -1.02 -4.56
CA LYS A 167 -13.40 -2.16 -3.63
C LYS A 167 -12.23 -2.13 -2.64
N ILE A 168 -11.04 -1.75 -3.10
CA ILE A 168 -9.84 -1.61 -2.25
C ILE A 168 -9.96 -0.35 -1.39
N ARG A 169 -10.47 0.76 -1.94
CA ARG A 169 -10.74 1.97 -1.12
C ARG A 169 -11.70 1.67 0.02
N ALA A 170 -12.76 0.90 -0.23
CA ALA A 170 -13.73 0.54 0.79
C ALA A 170 -13.11 -0.27 1.95
N SER A 171 -12.06 -1.07 1.71
CA SER A 171 -11.41 -1.84 2.79
C SER A 171 -10.72 -0.96 3.83
N TYR A 172 -10.47 0.32 3.56
CA TYR A 172 -9.95 1.28 4.54
C TYR A 172 -10.98 1.76 5.56
N THR A 173 -12.25 1.42 5.36
CA THR A 173 -13.30 1.59 6.37
C THR A 173 -13.49 0.36 7.23
N TRP A 174 -12.85 -0.77 6.88
CA TRP A 174 -13.03 -2.01 7.60
C TRP A 174 -12.42 -1.94 8.99
N PRO A 175 -13.03 -2.64 9.96
CA PRO A 175 -12.48 -2.73 11.30
C PRO A 175 -11.14 -3.49 11.26
N MET A 176 -10.35 -3.35 12.32
CA MET A 176 -9.03 -3.96 12.40
C MET A 176 -9.09 -5.48 12.18
N SER A 177 -8.11 -6.02 11.45
CA SER A 177 -7.94 -7.45 11.26
C SER A 177 -7.97 -8.18 12.61
N GLY A 178 -8.83 -9.19 12.73
CA GLY A 178 -9.01 -9.97 13.96
C GLY A 178 -10.03 -9.40 14.96
N SER A 179 -10.55 -8.20 14.76
CA SER A 179 -11.66 -7.71 15.57
C SER A 179 -12.96 -8.44 15.21
N THR A 180 -13.75 -8.82 16.21
CA THR A 180 -15.08 -9.38 15.96
C THR A 180 -15.99 -8.26 15.47
N PRO A 181 -16.64 -8.42 14.30
CA PRO A 181 -17.57 -7.42 13.80
C PRO A 181 -18.69 -7.20 14.82
N LYS A 182 -18.82 -5.98 15.35
CA LYS A 182 -19.94 -5.63 16.24
C LYS A 182 -21.25 -5.42 15.47
N ALA A 183 -21.14 -5.15 14.17
CA ALA A 183 -22.26 -4.92 13.27
C ALA A 183 -22.70 -6.23 12.58
N PRO A 184 -23.97 -6.34 12.13
CA PRO A 184 -24.43 -7.48 11.34
C PRO A 184 -23.68 -7.60 10.01
N SER A 185 -23.65 -8.80 9.41
CA SER A 185 -22.93 -9.09 8.16
C SER A 185 -23.35 -8.21 6.98
N THR A 186 -24.60 -7.72 6.99
CA THR A 186 -25.13 -6.77 6.00
C THR A 186 -24.41 -5.43 6.01
N SER A 187 -23.88 -4.99 7.15
CA SER A 187 -23.09 -3.75 7.27
C SER A 187 -21.71 -3.83 6.62
N PHE A 188 -21.26 -5.03 6.22
CA PHE A 188 -19.99 -5.26 5.52
C PHE A 188 -20.17 -5.58 4.04
N GLN A 189 -21.41 -5.58 3.53
CA GLN A 189 -21.61 -5.61 2.09
C GLN A 189 -21.09 -4.28 1.56
N CYS A 190 -19.96 -4.32 0.85
CA CYS A 190 -19.47 -3.20 0.05
C CYS A 190 -20.56 -2.86 -0.97
N LEU A 191 -21.46 -1.94 -0.62
CA LEU A 191 -22.10 -1.11 -1.64
C LEU A 191 -20.93 -0.43 -2.34
N ALA A 192 -20.78 -0.63 -3.65
CA ALA A 192 -19.73 0.05 -4.37
C ALA A 192 -19.89 1.55 -4.09
N MET A 193 -18.81 2.24 -3.73
CA MET A 193 -18.85 3.70 -3.51
C MET A 193 -19.42 4.45 -4.73
N GLU A 194 -19.32 3.81 -5.90
CA GLU A 194 -19.89 4.24 -7.17
C GLU A 194 -21.41 4.11 -7.19
N ASP A 195 -21.98 3.03 -6.63
CA ASP A 195 -23.43 2.87 -6.53
C ASP A 195 -24.04 3.95 -5.64
N LEU A 196 -23.37 4.30 -4.54
CA LEU A 196 -23.82 5.35 -3.62
C LEU A 196 -23.76 6.77 -4.21
N THR A 197 -22.85 7.01 -5.16
CA THR A 197 -22.73 8.32 -5.84
C THR A 197 -23.57 8.41 -7.11
N GLN A 198 -23.80 7.29 -7.80
CA GLN A 198 -24.66 7.23 -8.99
C GLN A 198 -26.16 7.19 -8.66
N GLN A 199 -26.56 6.58 -7.54
CA GLN A 199 -27.98 6.47 -7.17
C GLN A 199 -28.63 7.84 -6.90
N GLU A 200 -27.86 8.87 -6.51
CA GLU A 200 -28.36 10.25 -6.36
C GLU A 200 -28.56 10.98 -7.70
N ALA A 201 -27.81 10.61 -8.75
CA ALA A 201 -27.92 11.25 -10.06
C ALA A 201 -29.19 10.82 -10.83
N VAL A 202 -29.67 9.58 -10.59
CA VAL A 202 -30.87 9.03 -11.27
C VAL A 202 -32.16 9.44 -10.55
N GLY A 203 -32.10 9.77 -9.25
CA GLY A 203 -33.28 10.15 -8.45
C GLY A 203 -33.93 11.49 -8.81
N ARG A 204 -33.34 12.31 -9.71
CA ARG A 204 -33.87 13.63 -10.07
C ARG A 204 -34.64 13.69 -11.40
N ASN A 205 -34.61 12.63 -12.22
CA ASN A 205 -35.20 12.66 -13.57
C ASN A 205 -36.39 11.72 -13.79
N ASN A 206 -36.76 10.86 -12.85
CA ASN A 206 -37.80 9.84 -13.09
C ASN A 206 -39.18 10.22 -12.56
N ASN A 207 -39.63 11.45 -12.82
CA ASN A 207 -41.03 11.82 -12.62
C ASN A 207 -41.62 12.42 -13.91
N ARG A 208 -41.54 11.66 -15.00
CA ARG A 208 -42.47 11.74 -16.12
C ARG A 208 -42.32 10.51 -17.01
N ASP A 209 -43.45 9.88 -17.27
CA ASP A 209 -43.72 8.94 -18.35
C ASP A 209 -43.21 7.50 -18.17
N SER A 210 -44.09 6.62 -17.67
CA SER A 210 -44.46 5.43 -18.45
C SER A 210 -45.62 4.65 -17.82
N LEU A 211 -46.75 4.76 -18.49
CA LEU A 211 -47.96 3.97 -18.34
C LEU A 211 -47.92 2.86 -19.41
N MET A 212 -48.30 1.63 -19.02
CA MET A 212 -48.75 0.53 -19.89
C MET A 212 -47.71 -0.14 -20.83
N SER A 213 -47.34 -1.40 -20.57
CA SER A 213 -48.06 -2.53 -21.16
C SER A 213 -47.54 -3.86 -20.61
N GLN A 214 -48.48 -4.73 -20.24
CA GLN A 214 -48.28 -6.16 -20.06
C GLN A 214 -48.27 -6.82 -21.44
N ASP A 215 -47.42 -7.82 -21.65
CA ASP A 215 -47.79 -9.09 -22.27
C ASP A 215 -46.63 -10.09 -22.16
N GLY A 216 -46.98 -11.30 -21.75
CA GLY A 216 -46.03 -12.39 -21.48
C GLY A 216 -45.91 -13.38 -22.62
N THR A 217 -44.87 -14.20 -22.56
CA THR A 217 -44.84 -15.59 -23.07
C THR A 217 -43.73 -16.40 -22.38
N PRO A 218 -43.80 -17.75 -22.36
CA PRO A 218 -42.97 -18.60 -21.50
C PRO A 218 -42.01 -19.58 -22.23
N TYR A 219 -41.01 -20.07 -21.47
CA TYR A 219 -40.14 -21.26 -21.66
C TYR A 219 -38.91 -21.17 -22.62
N PRO A 220 -37.92 -22.13 -22.59
CA PRO A 220 -37.48 -23.07 -21.54
C PRO A 220 -35.95 -23.09 -21.27
N MET A 221 -35.57 -23.94 -20.32
CA MET A 221 -34.22 -24.25 -19.82
C MET A 221 -33.16 -24.64 -20.86
N SER A 222 -31.89 -24.32 -20.55
CA SER A 222 -30.71 -25.13 -20.88
C SER A 222 -29.50 -24.68 -20.05
N SER A 223 -28.93 -25.57 -19.25
CA SER A 223 -27.63 -25.39 -18.58
C SER A 223 -26.71 -26.56 -18.97
N PRO A 224 -25.45 -26.31 -19.34
CA PRO A 224 -24.42 -27.32 -19.24
C PRO A 224 -23.52 -27.07 -18.02
N SER A 225 -23.35 -28.16 -17.29
CA SER A 225 -22.43 -28.42 -16.20
C SER A 225 -20.97 -28.13 -16.54
N SER A 226 -20.21 -27.63 -15.55
CA SER A 226 -18.75 -27.80 -15.48
C SER A 226 -18.27 -27.90 -14.01
N PRO A 227 -17.16 -28.61 -13.77
CA PRO A 227 -16.94 -29.31 -12.52
C PRO A 227 -16.23 -28.50 -11.44
N SER A 228 -16.57 -28.88 -10.21
CA SER A 228 -15.97 -28.56 -8.92
C SER A 228 -14.47 -28.87 -8.84
N SER A 229 -13.70 -27.96 -8.25
CA SER A 229 -12.75 -28.21 -7.13
C SER A 229 -11.92 -26.95 -6.84
N VAL A 230 -12.23 -26.19 -5.78
CA VAL A 230 -11.26 -25.70 -4.78
C VAL A 230 -12.02 -25.47 -3.47
N THR A 231 -11.46 -26.05 -2.41
CA THR A 231 -11.90 -26.14 -1.02
C THR A 231 -12.38 -24.83 -0.38
N SER A 232 -13.59 -24.90 0.18
CA SER A 232 -14.26 -23.87 0.96
C SER A 232 -13.63 -23.69 2.35
N PHE A 233 -13.13 -22.48 2.63
CA PHE A 233 -12.97 -21.96 3.99
C PHE A 233 -14.31 -21.36 4.45
N ARG A 234 -15.23 -22.22 4.89
CA ARG A 234 -16.43 -21.83 5.64
C ARG A 234 -16.68 -22.87 6.72
N SER A 235 -17.05 -22.38 7.90
CA SER A 235 -17.71 -23.07 9.04
C SER A 235 -16.86 -23.18 10.31
N ARG A 236 -16.97 -22.17 11.18
CA ARG A 236 -17.24 -22.33 12.63
C ARG A 236 -17.26 -20.97 13.31
N TRP A 237 -18.44 -20.38 13.36
CA TRP A 237 -18.77 -19.35 14.35
C TRP A 237 -20.13 -19.72 14.91
N ASN A 238 -20.12 -20.46 16.02
CA ASN A 238 -21.25 -20.53 16.92
C ASN A 238 -20.77 -20.83 18.33
N SER A 239 -21.43 -20.17 19.27
CA SER A 239 -21.40 -20.37 20.72
C SER A 239 -20.21 -19.78 21.47
N PHE A 240 -20.40 -18.58 22.03
CA PHE A 240 -20.45 -18.37 23.48
C PHE A 240 -21.22 -17.08 23.78
N ALA A 241 -22.29 -17.21 24.58
CA ALA A 241 -23.09 -16.14 25.14
C ALA A 241 -22.79 -15.99 26.64
N GLY A 242 -22.93 -14.77 27.16
CA GLY A 242 -22.85 -14.42 28.59
C GLY A 242 -21.78 -13.34 28.82
N GLY A 243 -22.01 -12.22 29.50
CA GLY A 243 -23.16 -11.76 30.27
C GLY A 243 -22.97 -10.27 30.62
N ALA A 244 -24.06 -9.65 31.03
CA ALA A 244 -24.22 -8.23 31.35
C ALA A 244 -23.39 -7.72 32.55
N THR A 245 -23.16 -6.40 32.62
CA THR A 245 -23.66 -5.52 33.70
C THR A 245 -23.28 -4.06 33.42
N SER A 246 -24.28 -3.18 33.48
CA SER A 246 -24.14 -1.71 33.50
C SER A 246 -24.14 -1.20 34.95
N PRO A 247 -23.55 -0.03 35.23
CA PRO A 247 -24.07 0.86 36.25
C PRO A 247 -24.46 2.23 35.68
N THR A 248 -25.65 2.66 36.07
CA THR A 248 -26.27 3.97 35.87
C THR A 248 -25.71 4.99 36.85
N THR A 249 -25.27 6.14 36.35
CA THR A 249 -25.07 7.36 37.13
C THR A 249 -25.79 8.50 36.43
N ASP A 250 -26.81 9.02 37.10
CA ASP A 250 -27.56 10.23 36.74
C ASP A 250 -26.67 11.46 36.96
N GLU A 251 -26.21 12.07 35.87
CA GLU A 251 -25.60 13.40 35.89
C GLU A 251 -26.31 14.28 34.85
N ALA A 252 -26.89 15.38 35.33
CA ALA A 252 -27.68 16.30 34.53
C ALA A 252 -26.81 17.00 33.46
N PRO A 253 -27.22 17.00 32.18
CA PRO A 253 -26.39 17.54 31.11
C PRO A 253 -26.34 19.07 31.14
N ALA A 254 -25.12 19.61 31.23
CA ALA A 254 -24.84 21.02 30.99
C ALA A 254 -25.23 21.43 29.55
N PRO A 255 -25.67 22.68 29.32
CA PRO A 255 -26.05 23.16 27.99
C PRO A 255 -24.85 23.14 27.05
N LEU A 256 -24.90 22.24 26.06
CA LEU A 256 -23.89 22.06 25.03
C LEU A 256 -23.77 23.30 24.14
N SER A 257 -22.54 23.74 23.94
CA SER A 257 -22.14 24.86 23.07
C SER A 257 -22.60 24.67 21.61
N PRO A 258 -22.86 25.75 20.83
CA PRO A 258 -23.55 25.70 19.53
C PRO A 258 -22.73 25.17 18.34
N ILE A 259 -21.59 24.51 18.57
CA ILE A 259 -20.69 24.07 17.48
C ILE A 259 -21.23 22.81 16.76
N SER A 260 -22.17 22.09 17.37
CA SER A 260 -22.63 20.78 16.89
C SER A 260 -23.68 20.82 15.76
N ALA A 261 -24.23 21.99 15.41
CA ALA A 261 -25.39 22.07 14.50
C ALA A 261 -25.05 22.10 13.00
N LYS A 262 -23.77 22.19 12.59
CA LYS A 262 -23.38 22.37 11.18
C LYS A 262 -22.98 21.09 10.42
N ILE A 263 -23.02 19.91 11.07
CA ILE A 263 -22.67 18.61 10.46
C ILE A 263 -23.88 17.93 9.76
N ARG A 264 -25.05 18.57 9.74
CA ARG A 264 -26.32 17.85 9.60
C ARG A 264 -26.81 17.53 8.19
N ASN A 265 -26.00 17.66 7.14
CA ASN A 265 -26.45 17.31 5.79
C ASN A 265 -25.38 16.74 4.84
N ASP A 266 -24.24 16.29 5.37
CA ASP A 266 -23.24 15.63 4.54
C ASP A 266 -23.74 14.24 4.11
N ASN A 267 -23.66 13.94 2.81
CA ASN A 267 -23.98 12.64 2.26
C ASN A 267 -23.13 11.56 3.00
N PRO A 268 -23.75 10.53 3.60
CA PRO A 268 -23.03 9.50 4.36
C PRO A 268 -21.93 8.81 3.56
N ALA A 269 -22.07 8.70 2.23
CA ALA A 269 -21.04 8.15 1.36
C ALA A 269 -19.78 9.03 1.34
N LYS A 270 -19.94 10.36 1.34
CA LYS A 270 -18.81 11.29 1.41
C LYS A 270 -18.07 11.16 2.75
N ILE A 271 -18.81 11.04 3.86
CA ILE A 271 -18.22 10.83 5.19
C ILE A 271 -17.40 9.53 5.21
N LEU A 272 -17.94 8.42 4.69
CA LEU A 272 -17.21 7.15 4.62
C LEU A 272 -15.98 7.23 3.71
N HIS A 273 -16.09 7.92 2.58
CA HIS A 273 -14.95 8.17 1.69
C HIS A 273 -13.82 8.91 2.42
N ASP A 274 -14.15 9.97 3.14
CA ASP A 274 -13.17 10.81 3.83
C ASP A 274 -12.51 10.05 4.99
N ILE A 275 -13.27 9.21 5.71
CA ILE A 275 -12.71 8.29 6.72
C ILE A 275 -11.76 7.28 6.08
N ALA A 276 -12.16 6.68 4.94
CA ALA A 276 -11.33 5.71 4.23
C ALA A 276 -10.02 6.35 3.75
N LEU A 277 -10.10 7.56 3.18
CA LEU A 277 -8.96 8.33 2.75
C LEU A 277 -8.08 8.74 3.94
N ASP A 278 -8.63 9.12 5.08
CA ASP A 278 -7.85 9.44 6.28
C ASP A 278 -7.09 8.22 6.80
N ASN A 279 -7.65 7.01 6.69
CA ASN A 279 -6.99 5.76 7.07
C ASN A 279 -5.93 5.29 6.06
N PHE A 280 -6.00 5.75 4.82
CA PHE A 280 -5.03 5.41 3.77
C PHE A 280 -3.69 6.10 4.01
N CYS A 281 -2.64 5.29 4.12
CA CYS A 281 -1.26 5.73 4.24
C CYS A 281 -0.44 5.25 3.05
N LEU A 282 0.49 6.09 2.60
CA LEU A 282 1.53 5.67 1.68
C LEU A 282 2.76 5.25 2.49
N LEU A 283 3.21 4.01 2.30
CA LEU A 283 4.42 3.49 2.93
C LEU A 283 5.57 3.56 1.93
N LEU A 284 6.57 4.38 2.23
CA LEU A 284 7.74 4.56 1.35
C LEU A 284 8.90 3.73 1.88
N PHE A 285 9.60 3.07 0.98
CA PHE A 285 10.84 2.35 1.30
C PHE A 285 12.00 2.96 0.52
N LYS A 286 13.07 3.31 1.24
CA LYS A 286 14.34 3.77 0.67
C LYS A 286 15.39 2.67 0.84
N PRO A 287 15.73 1.92 -0.22
CA PRO A 287 16.81 0.95 -0.16
C PRO A 287 18.15 1.61 0.18
N LEU A 288 18.96 0.92 0.96
CA LEU A 288 20.33 1.28 1.34
C LEU A 288 21.34 0.25 0.83
N ASP A 289 20.90 -1.01 0.78
CA ASP A 289 21.65 -2.13 0.25
C ASP A 289 20.68 -3.05 -0.51
N ILE A 290 21.11 -3.56 -1.67
CA ILE A 290 20.32 -4.47 -2.49
C ILE A 290 21.21 -5.60 -2.96
N VAL A 291 20.78 -6.82 -2.68
CA VAL A 291 21.36 -8.03 -3.27
C VAL A 291 20.40 -8.54 -4.34
N HIS A 292 20.87 -8.56 -5.58
CA HIS A 292 20.18 -9.09 -6.74
C HIS A 292 20.82 -10.40 -7.15
N PHE A 293 20.02 -11.46 -7.19
CA PHE A 293 20.44 -12.79 -7.60
C PHE A 293 19.70 -13.20 -8.87
N GLU A 294 20.45 -13.57 -9.90
CA GLU A 294 19.93 -14.07 -11.17
C GLU A 294 20.20 -15.57 -11.26
N SER A 295 19.14 -16.38 -11.27
CA SER A 295 19.26 -17.83 -11.46
C SER A 295 19.40 -18.16 -12.95
N SER A 296 20.59 -17.92 -13.48
CA SER A 296 20.99 -18.31 -14.85
C SER A 296 21.50 -19.77 -14.87
N PRO A 297 21.28 -20.53 -15.97
CA PRO A 297 21.83 -21.88 -16.13
C PRO A 297 23.37 -21.93 -16.23
N LEU A 298 24.02 -20.80 -16.48
CA LEU A 298 25.48 -20.61 -16.46
C LEU A 298 25.79 -19.60 -15.38
N PRO A 299 26.84 -19.86 -14.56
CA PRO A 299 26.76 -19.85 -13.10
C PRO A 299 25.90 -18.70 -12.57
N PRO A 300 25.10 -18.91 -11.50
CA PRO A 300 24.25 -17.86 -10.97
C PRO A 300 25.04 -16.57 -10.77
N LYS A 301 24.39 -15.43 -10.99
CA LYS A 301 25.04 -14.13 -10.83
C LYS A 301 24.48 -13.47 -9.61
N ARG A 302 25.36 -12.97 -8.74
CA ARG A 302 24.98 -12.17 -7.58
C ARG A 302 25.60 -10.79 -7.70
N THR A 303 24.74 -9.78 -7.77
CA THR A 303 25.13 -8.37 -7.83
C THR A 303 24.68 -7.67 -6.55
N ILE A 304 25.60 -6.94 -5.91
CA ILE A 304 25.35 -6.19 -4.69
C ILE A 304 25.42 -4.70 -5.03
N TYR A 305 24.39 -3.95 -4.66
CA TYR A 305 24.30 -2.51 -4.78
C TYR A 305 24.31 -1.91 -3.37
N THR A 306 25.34 -1.16 -3.02
CA THR A 306 25.50 -0.52 -1.70
C THR A 306 25.71 0.98 -1.84
N VAL A 307 25.22 1.74 -0.87
CA VAL A 307 25.57 3.16 -0.74
C VAL A 307 26.87 3.32 0.04
N ASP A 308 27.85 4.05 -0.50
CA ASP A 308 29.11 4.35 0.18
C ASP A 308 28.97 5.47 1.23
N ALA A 309 30.07 5.83 1.90
CA ALA A 309 30.08 6.90 2.88
C ALA A 309 29.77 8.30 2.29
N ALA A 310 29.99 8.49 0.99
CA ALA A 310 29.68 9.72 0.27
C ALA A 310 28.22 9.76 -0.26
N GLY A 311 27.43 8.72 0.00
CA GLY A 311 26.06 8.62 -0.48
C GLY A 311 25.94 8.18 -1.95
N GLN A 312 27.03 7.73 -2.57
CA GLN A 312 27.06 7.25 -3.95
C GLN A 312 26.81 5.73 -3.99
N TRP A 313 26.12 5.27 -5.03
CA TRP A 313 25.88 3.84 -5.22
C TRP A 313 27.10 3.17 -5.84
N VAL A 314 27.53 2.08 -5.22
CA VAL A 314 28.61 1.19 -5.69
C VAL A 314 27.99 -0.16 -6.05
N VAL A 315 28.46 -0.73 -7.15
CA VAL A 315 28.05 -2.05 -7.63
C VAL A 315 29.21 -3.02 -7.48
N THR A 316 28.95 -4.19 -6.92
CA THR A 316 29.96 -5.24 -6.75
C THR A 316 29.36 -6.58 -7.13
N GLU A 317 30.05 -7.31 -8.02
CA GLU A 317 29.71 -8.71 -8.32
C GLU A 317 30.31 -9.61 -7.24
N ALA A 318 29.49 -10.50 -6.69
CA ALA A 318 29.86 -11.39 -5.60
C ALA A 318 29.61 -12.85 -5.99
N ASN A 319 30.23 -13.77 -5.27
CA ASN A 319 29.95 -15.19 -5.45
C ASN A 319 28.48 -15.50 -5.07
N PRO A 320 27.80 -16.37 -5.83
CA PRO A 320 26.43 -16.84 -5.58
C PRO A 320 26.13 -17.22 -4.14
#